data_AF-R6A6D4-F1
#
_entry.id   AF-R6A6D4-F1
#
_cell.length_a   1.000
_cell.length_b   1.000
_cell.length_c   1.000
_cell.angle_alpha   90.00
_cell.angle_beta   90.00
_cell.angle_gamma   90.00
#
_symmetry.space_group_name_H-M   'P 1'
#
loop_
_entity.id
_entity.type
_entity.pdbx_description
1 polymer ?
#
loop_
_entity_poly.entity_id
_entity_poly.type
_entity_poly.pdbx_seq_one_letter_code
_entity_poly.pdbx_strand_id
1 'polypeptide(L)' 'MRRDVVTQIIVEYPSGCENFATRLEAERFINANLEEEEPVAVWVEEVNGKKKYDLHFAEENGEIHIVD' A
#
# COMPACT_ATOMS: atom_id res chain seq x y z
N MET A 1 -26.05 8.64 -9.70
CA MET A 1 -24.68 8.12 -9.93
C MET A 1 -23.91 8.20 -8.63
N ARG A 2 -23.49 7.06 -8.06
CA ARG A 2 -22.48 7.06 -7.00
C ARG A 2 -21.22 7.65 -7.63
N ARG A 3 -20.67 8.74 -7.08
CA ARG A 3 -19.35 9.19 -7.49
C ARG A 3 -18.39 8.14 -6.96
N ASP A 4 -17.88 7.27 -7.82
CA ASP A 4 -16.77 6.42 -7.46
C ASP A 4 -15.58 7.36 -7.23
N VAL A 5 -15.28 7.60 -5.96
CA VAL A 5 -14.10 8.39 -5.59
C VAL A 5 -12.91 7.49 -5.86
N VAL A 6 -11.95 7.99 -6.63
CA VAL A 6 -10.73 7.25 -6.93
C VAL A 6 -10.00 6.97 -5.61
N THR A 7 -9.61 5.72 -5.43
CA THR A 7 -8.82 5.28 -4.28
C THR A 7 -7.39 4.97 -4.70
N GLN A 8 -6.48 5.04 -3.74
CA GLN A 8 -5.07 4.73 -3.84
C GLN A 8 -4.67 3.83 -2.69
N ILE A 9 -3.59 3.05 -2.89
CA ILE A 9 -2.93 2.29 -1.84
C ILE A 9 -1.85 3.19 -1.26
N ILE A 10 -1.87 3.41 0.04
CA ILE A 10 -0.80 4.10 0.75
C ILE A 10 0.01 3.06 1.49
N VAL A 11 1.33 3.11 1.32
CA VAL A 11 2.30 2.33 2.07
C VAL A 11 3.12 3.29 2.92
N GLU A 12 3.10 3.08 4.23
CA GLU A 12 3.91 3.84 5.18
C GLU A 12 5.23 3.12 5.42
N TYR A 13 6.30 3.89 5.36
CA TYR A 13 7.67 3.54 5.67
C TYR A 13 8.18 4.45 6.80
N PRO A 14 9.26 4.07 7.50
CA PRO A 14 9.91 4.96 8.48
C PRO A 14 10.26 6.34 7.91
N SER A 15 10.62 6.42 6.63
CA SER A 15 11.00 7.64 5.92
C SER A 15 9.82 8.50 5.43
N GLY A 16 8.61 7.95 5.34
CA GLY A 16 7.45 8.65 4.79
C GLY A 16 6.37 7.73 4.25
N CYS A 17 5.51 8.26 3.38
CA CYS A 17 4.44 7.49 2.74
C CYS A 17 4.58 7.54 1.23
N GLU A 18 4.38 6.39 0.59
CA GLU A 18 4.29 6.24 -0.86
C GLU A 18 2.86 5.89 -1.28
N ASN A 19 2.43 6.41 -2.43
CA ASN A 19 1.07 6.24 -2.93
C ASN A 19 1.06 5.54 -4.30
N PHE A 20 0.24 4.49 -4.42
CA PHE A 20 0.16 3.64 -5.60
C PHE A 20 -1.28 3.55 -6.11
N ALA A 21 -1.44 3.38 -7.43
CA ALA A 21 -2.77 3.22 -8.02
C ALA A 21 -3.34 1.82 -7.75
N THR A 22 -2.47 0.82 -7.60
CA THR A 22 -2.88 -0.58 -7.39
C THR A 22 -2.05 -1.28 -6.33
N ARG A 23 -2.59 -2.36 -5.74
CA ARG A 23 -1.84 -3.22 -4.81
C ARG A 23 -0.63 -3.86 -5.48
N LEU A 24 -0.77 -4.32 -6.73
CA LEU A 24 0.33 -4.96 -7.47
C LEU A 24 1.53 -4.01 -7.67
N GLU A 25 1.27 -2.72 -7.92
CA GLU A 25 2.35 -1.73 -8.01
C GLU A 25 3.04 -1.53 -6.66
N ALA A 26 2.26 -1.42 -5.58
CA ALA A 26 2.81 -1.30 -4.23
C ALA A 26 3.64 -2.52 -3.84
N GLU A 27 3.14 -3.73 -4.07
CA GLU A 27 3.87 -4.99 -3.80
C GLU A 27 5.19 -5.07 -4.57
N ARG A 28 5.18 -4.72 -5.86
CA ARG A 28 6.41 -4.71 -6.67
C ARG A 28 7.43 -3.71 -6.13
N PHE A 29 6.96 -2.53 -5.72
CA PHE A 29 7.83 -1.52 -5.16
C PHE A 29 8.41 -1.97 -3.80
N ILE A 30 7.57 -2.51 -2.91
CA ILE A 30 8.00 -3.06 -1.61
C ILE A 30 9.08 -4.12 -1.82
N ASN A 31 8.80 -5.15 -2.63
CA ASN A 31 9.72 -6.27 -2.81
C ASN A 31 11.03 -5.86 -3.51
N ALA A 32 10.98 -4.85 -4.39
CA ALA A 32 12.19 -4.34 -5.04
C ALA A 32 13.11 -3.56 -4.09
N ASN A 33 12.58 -3.00 -3.00
CA ASN A 33 13.31 -2.13 -2.08
C ASN A 33 13.36 -2.70 -0.64
N LEU A 34 13.00 -3.97 -0.45
CA LEU A 34 12.85 -4.56 0.89
C LEU A 34 14.18 -4.60 1.68
N GLU A 35 15.32 -4.72 0.99
CA GLU A 35 16.64 -4.64 1.60
C GLU A 35 17.00 -3.23 2.09
N GLU A 36 16.40 -2.20 1.52
CA GLU A 36 16.65 -0.80 1.87
C GLU A 36 15.75 -0.34 3.01
N GLU A 37 14.44 -0.64 2.92
CA GLU A 37 13.45 -0.19 3.88
C GLU A 37 12.24 -1.13 3.97
N GLU A 38 11.91 -1.57 5.19
CA GLU A 38 10.73 -2.39 5.45
C GLU A 38 9.47 -1.51 5.63
N PRO A 39 8.33 -1.87 5.01
CA PRO A 39 7.09 -1.12 5.19
C PRO A 39 6.48 -1.37 6.59
N VAL A 40 5.85 -0.34 7.15
CA VAL A 40 5.27 -0.33 8.50
C VAL A 40 3.75 -0.58 8.47
N ALA A 41 3.05 0.08 7.54
CA ALA A 41 1.60 -0.04 7.42
C ALA A 41 1.14 0.14 5.98
N VAL A 42 -0.07 -0.34 5.69
CA VAL A 42 -0.70 -0.18 4.39
C VAL A 42 -2.20 0.06 4.56
N TRP A 43 -2.75 1.00 3.80
CA TRP A 43 -4.19 1.27 3.80
C TRP A 43 -4.69 1.74 2.44
N VAL A 44 -6.02 1.71 2.27
CA VAL A 44 -6.70 2.33 1.14
C VAL A 44 -7.12 3.73 1.53
N GLU A 45 -6.85 4.70 0.66
CA GLU A 45 -7.21 6.11 0.84
C GLU A 45 -7.94 6.64 -0.39
N GLU A 46 -8.91 7.53 -0.22
CA GLU A 46 -9.42 8.33 -1.33
C GLU A 46 -8.38 9.38 -1.75
N VAL A 47 -8.35 9.76 -3.03
CA VAL A 47 -7.45 10.83 -3.54
C VAL A 47 -7.63 12.21 -2.87
N ASN A 48 -8.67 12.38 -2.05
CA ASN A 48 -8.91 13.59 -1.25
C ASN A 48 -8.28 13.52 0.17
N GLY A 49 -7.53 12.47 0.49
CA GLY A 49 -6.89 12.28 1.79
C GLY A 49 -7.70 11.47 2.81
N LYS A 50 -8.88 10.95 2.43
CA LYS A 50 -9.74 10.20 3.36
C LYS A 50 -9.37 8.72 3.39
N LYS A 51 -8.79 8.28 4.51
CA LYS A 51 -8.56 6.84 4.78
C LYS A 51 -9.87 6.06 4.79
N LYS A 52 -9.87 4.90 4.12
CA LYS A 52 -11.01 4.00 3.95
C LYS A 52 -10.95 2.83 4.93
N TYR A 53 -9.91 2.02 4.81
CA TYR A 53 -9.66 0.83 5.63
C TYR A 53 -8.19 0.45 5.52
N ASP A 54 -7.69 -0.19 6.58
CA ASP A 54 -6.37 -0.77 6.66
C ASP A 54 -6.28 -2.07 5.85
N LEU A 55 -5.07 -2.39 5.41
CA LEU A 55 -4.70 -3.67 4.81
C LEU A 55 -3.57 -4.28 5.64
N HIS A 56 -3.20 -5.51 5.30
CA HIS A 56 -2.13 -6.22 6.00
C HIS A 56 -1.06 -6.72 5.03
N PHE A 57 0.17 -6.80 5.53
CA PHE A 57 1.25 -7.49 4.83
C PHE A 57 1.22 -8.98 5.19
N ALA A 58 1.37 -9.82 4.18
CA ALA A 58 1.60 -11.26 4.34
C ALA A 58 2.89 -11.62 3.59
N GLU A 59 3.75 -12.41 4.23
CA GLU A 59 4.96 -12.92 3.58
C GLU A 59 4.69 -14.34 3.06
N GLU A 60 4.89 -14.55 1.76
CA GLU A 60 4.81 -15.86 1.13
C GLU A 60 6.06 -16.10 0.28
N ASN A 61 6.79 -17.18 0.56
CA ASN A 61 8.02 -17.54 -0.16
C ASN A 61 9.10 -16.42 -0.20
N GLY A 62 9.14 -15.55 0.82
CA GLY A 62 10.08 -14.43 0.89
C GLY A 62 9.65 -13.19 0.10
N GLU A 63 8.44 -13.16 -0.44
CA GLU A 63 7.83 -11.98 -1.04
C GLU A 63 6.70 -11.43 -0.15
N ILE A 64 6.61 -10.11 -0.05
CA ILE A 64 5.52 -9.40 0.64
C ILE A 64 4.33 -9.22 -0.32
N HIS A 65 3.15 -9.61 0.16
CA HIS A 65 1.85 -9.40 -0.47
C HIS A 65 0.95 -8.52 0.41
N ILE A 66 0.04 -7.78 -0.22
CA ILE A 66 -0.94 -6.92 0.45
C ILE A 66 -2.31 -7.61 0.44
N VAL A 67 -2.76 -8.02 1.62
CA VAL A 67 -4.03 -8.72 1.85
C VAL A 67 -5.01 -7.84 2.63
N ASP A 68 -6.30 -8.20 2.57
CA ASP A 68 -7.36 -7.57 3.37
C ASP A 68 -7.38 -8.14 4.80
#